data_AF-G0MD90-F1
#
_entry.id   AF-G0MD90-F1
#
_cell.length_a   1.000
_cell.length_b   1.000
_cell.length_c   1.000
_cell.angle_alpha   90.00
_cell.angle_beta   90.00
_cell.angle_gamma   90.00
#
_symmetry.space_group_name_H-M   'P 1'
#
loop_
_entity.id
_entity.type
_entity.pdbx_description
1 polymer ?
#
loop_
_entity_poly.entity_id
_entity_poly.type
_entity_poly.pdbx_seq_one_letter_code
_entity_poly.pdbx_strand_id
1 'polypeptide(L)'
;MYEDSTVKFEKWNFLPPELKREVMKKLNFNDIWSIRRTASAEHALANTLKPKFSKVDVITNRVHIYETDNPFKKSKSSFDLIYIIRPNLRHDSPFDLFKWICHHALIENMEIMGDRVPHLLMNLLKETTRQFSVNNLKLNDVNGAEINFYLSKMDSKLETIRIGCSCRSFDKLIDIRSVVNARYIQIAESTSRSCAILLAQKWIDNDAKVDRVFETMVYKKGAFERFVEEFTSRIVYKTAKNVKIRTDNPKKHIKLELGIKSDHWKCRRKQNQEFIRLSVVRADQEDKPEDEREQPWMPELEDLQFRRDLITKSPFR
;
A
#
# COMPACT_ATOMS: atom_id res chain seq x y z
N MET A 1 0.23 30.98 47.20
CA MET A 1 -0.75 30.91 46.10
C MET A 1 0.01 31.18 44.83
N TYR A 2 0.24 30.18 43.99
CA TYR A 2 0.78 30.39 42.65
C TYR A 2 -0.41 30.64 41.73
N GLU A 3 -0.56 31.86 41.25
CA GLU A 3 -1.52 32.19 40.20
C GLU A 3 -1.11 31.46 38.92
N ASP A 4 -1.93 30.47 38.57
CA ASP A 4 -1.92 29.78 37.30
C ASP A 4 -2.39 30.76 36.21
N SER A 5 -1.47 31.58 35.71
CA SER A 5 -1.72 32.51 34.60
C SER A 5 -1.71 31.75 33.26
N THR A 6 -2.62 30.78 33.13
CA THR A 6 -3.02 30.31 31.80
C THR A 6 -3.78 31.46 31.14
N VAL A 7 -3.09 32.20 30.26
CA VAL A 7 -3.70 33.23 29.41
C VAL A 7 -4.86 32.58 28.66
N LYS A 8 -6.10 32.84 29.10
CA LYS A 8 -7.30 32.40 28.38
C LYS A 8 -7.29 33.11 27.04
N PHE A 9 -7.17 32.34 25.97
CA PHE A 9 -7.27 32.86 24.61
C PHE A 9 -8.74 33.15 24.29
N GLU A 10 -9.26 34.27 24.81
CA GLU A 10 -10.70 34.61 24.77
C GLU A 10 -11.20 35.07 23.39
N LYS A 11 -10.31 35.24 22.41
CA LYS A 11 -10.65 35.82 21.09
C LYS A 11 -10.80 34.80 19.96
N TRP A 12 -10.74 33.50 20.23
CA TRP A 12 -10.84 32.46 19.20
C TRP A 12 -12.06 32.65 18.28
N ASN A 13 -13.24 32.87 18.86
CA ASN A 13 -14.49 32.98 18.10
C ASN A 13 -14.54 34.20 17.17
N PHE A 14 -13.74 35.24 17.44
CA PHE A 14 -13.67 36.45 16.62
C PHE A 14 -12.63 36.36 15.51
N LEU A 15 -11.80 35.31 15.47
CA LEU A 15 -10.85 35.11 14.40
C LEU A 15 -11.57 34.68 13.11
N PRO A 16 -11.19 35.27 11.96
CA PRO A 16 -11.69 34.81 10.67
C PRO A 16 -11.22 33.37 10.39
N PRO A 17 -11.98 32.59 9.59
CA PRO A 17 -11.69 31.19 9.31
C PRO A 17 -10.26 30.94 8.79
N GLU A 18 -9.71 31.87 8.02
CA GLU A 18 -8.37 31.80 7.44
C GLU A 18 -7.29 31.84 8.54
N LEU A 19 -7.42 32.75 9.51
CA LEU A 19 -6.48 32.84 10.62
C LEU A 19 -6.61 31.65 11.58
N LYS A 20 -7.84 31.21 11.87
CA LYS A 20 -8.08 29.97 12.64
C LYS A 20 -7.37 28.80 11.98
N ARG A 21 -7.47 28.67 10.66
CA ARG A 21 -6.81 27.60 9.89
C ARG A 21 -5.29 27.68 10.00
N GLU A 22 -4.69 28.86 9.86
CA GLU A 22 -3.24 29.04 10.02
C GLU A 22 -2.76 28.71 11.43
N VAL A 23 -3.55 29.01 12.46
CA VAL A 23 -3.26 28.58 13.84
C VAL A 23 -3.37 27.07 13.96
N MET A 24 -4.45 26.45 13.46
CA MET A 24 -4.63 25.00 13.53
C MET A 24 -3.53 24.21 12.83
N LYS A 25 -2.96 24.72 11.73
CA LYS A 25 -1.81 24.10 11.05
C LYS A 25 -0.58 23.96 11.96
N LYS A 26 -0.48 24.76 13.01
CA LYS A 26 0.62 24.72 13.99
C LYS A 26 0.33 23.79 15.18
N LEU A 27 -0.91 23.36 15.35
CA LEU A 27 -1.33 22.49 16.46
C LEU A 27 -0.95 21.03 16.21
N ASN A 28 -0.90 20.24 17.28
CA ASN A 28 -0.73 18.80 17.16
C ASN A 28 -2.05 18.13 16.73
N PHE A 29 -1.99 16.87 16.32
CA PHE A 29 -3.17 16.17 15.85
C PHE A 29 -4.27 16.05 16.91
N ASN A 30 -3.91 15.79 18.17
CA ASN A 30 -4.86 15.67 19.28
C ASN A 30 -5.60 16.98 19.55
N ASP A 31 -4.92 18.11 19.45
CA ASP A 31 -5.51 19.44 19.58
C ASP A 31 -6.47 19.70 18.42
N ILE A 32 -6.07 19.40 17.18
CA ILE A 32 -6.94 19.52 16.00
C ILE A 32 -8.18 18.64 16.15
N TRP A 33 -8.00 17.40 16.60
CA TRP A 33 -9.10 16.48 16.85
C TRP A 33 -10.04 16.97 17.94
N SER A 34 -9.49 17.55 19.01
CA SER A 34 -10.27 18.15 20.10
C SER A 34 -11.06 19.36 19.62
N ILE A 35 -10.43 20.26 18.86
CA ILE A 35 -11.09 21.45 18.29
C ILE A 35 -12.18 21.05 17.29
N ARG A 36 -11.96 20.02 16.48
CA ARG A 36 -12.98 19.50 15.56
C ARG A 36 -14.30 19.16 16.28
N ARG A 37 -14.25 18.85 17.58
CA ARG A 37 -15.42 18.46 18.38
C ARG A 37 -16.12 19.61 19.08
N THR A 38 -15.58 20.83 19.04
CA THR A 38 -16.12 21.94 19.85
C THR A 38 -17.31 22.63 19.19
N ALA A 39 -17.29 22.83 17.87
CA ALA A 39 -18.36 23.49 17.13
C ALA A 39 -18.35 23.15 15.63
N SER A 40 -19.46 23.37 14.93
CA SER A 40 -19.61 23.01 13.52
C SER A 40 -18.64 23.75 12.58
N ALA A 41 -18.32 25.00 12.88
CA ALA A 41 -17.36 25.78 12.08
C ALA A 41 -15.93 25.23 12.24
N GLU A 42 -15.53 24.94 13.46
CA GLU A 42 -14.25 24.31 13.82
C GLU A 42 -14.14 22.90 13.23
N HIS A 43 -15.23 22.13 13.24
CA HIS A 43 -15.32 20.83 12.60
C HIS A 43 -15.03 20.92 11.10
N ALA A 44 -15.73 21.83 10.41
CA ALA A 44 -15.54 22.07 8.99
C ALA A 44 -14.10 22.51 8.68
N LEU A 45 -13.55 23.43 9.48
CA LEU A 45 -12.18 23.91 9.33
C LEU A 45 -11.14 22.80 9.50
N ALA A 46 -11.24 22.00 10.56
CA ALA A 46 -10.34 20.89 10.83
C ALA A 46 -10.31 19.87 9.68
N ASN A 47 -11.47 19.60 9.06
CA ASN A 47 -11.60 18.72 7.92
C ASN A 47 -10.85 19.21 6.65
N THR A 48 -10.48 20.50 6.58
CA THR A 48 -9.73 21.09 5.44
C THR A 48 -8.21 21.06 5.60
N LEU A 49 -7.69 20.74 6.80
CA LEU A 49 -6.26 20.85 7.12
C LEU A 49 -5.42 19.75 6.47
N LYS A 50 -6.02 18.59 6.18
CA LYS A 50 -5.38 17.40 5.62
C LYS A 50 -4.09 17.03 6.37
N PRO A 51 -4.19 16.55 7.63
CA PRO A 51 -3.00 16.22 8.41
C PRO A 51 -2.16 15.16 7.69
N LYS A 52 -0.84 15.24 7.88
CA LYS A 52 0.12 14.33 7.26
C LYS A 52 0.62 13.33 8.29
N PHE A 53 0.55 12.06 7.94
CA PHE A 53 1.07 10.96 8.75
C PHE A 53 2.19 10.26 8.00
N SER A 54 3.29 10.01 8.70
CA SER A 54 4.43 9.28 8.15
C SER A 54 4.13 7.78 8.05
N LYS A 55 3.33 7.25 8.99
CA LYS A 55 2.92 5.85 8.99
C LYS A 55 1.59 5.64 9.72
N VAL A 56 0.78 4.70 9.25
CA VAL A 56 -0.41 4.18 9.92
C VAL A 56 -0.37 2.66 9.87
N ASP A 57 -0.24 2.03 11.03
CA ASP A 57 -0.17 0.57 11.14
C ASP A 57 -1.45 0.04 11.77
N VAL A 58 -2.17 -0.81 11.03
CA VAL A 58 -3.32 -1.57 11.50
C VAL A 58 -2.83 -2.98 11.76
N ILE A 59 -2.48 -3.30 13.00
CA ILE A 59 -1.86 -4.59 13.36
C ILE A 59 -2.74 -5.27 14.41
N THR A 60 -3.18 -6.50 14.10
CA THR A 60 -3.92 -7.40 15.02
C THR A 60 -5.13 -6.76 15.69
N ASN A 61 -4.95 -6.10 16.84
CA ASN A 61 -5.97 -5.41 17.63
C ASN A 61 -5.65 -3.92 17.92
N ARG A 62 -4.74 -3.30 17.16
CA ARG A 62 -4.29 -1.92 17.40
C ARG A 62 -4.17 -1.16 16.09
N VAL A 63 -4.41 0.14 16.16
CA VAL A 63 -3.99 1.07 15.11
C VAL A 63 -2.98 2.04 15.69
N HIS A 64 -1.75 2.02 15.16
CA HIS A 64 -0.68 2.92 15.55
C HIS A 64 -0.55 4.01 14.48
N ILE A 65 -0.52 5.27 14.90
CA ILE A 65 -0.43 6.42 13.98
C ILE A 65 0.82 7.23 14.32
N TYR A 66 1.61 7.50 13.29
CA TYR A 66 2.86 8.24 13.38
C TYR A 66 2.73 9.54 12.62
N GLU A 67 2.86 10.68 13.31
CA GLU A 67 2.82 11.99 12.66
C GLU A 67 4.08 12.23 11.83
N THR A 68 3.95 13.02 10.76
CA THR A 68 5.10 13.54 10.04
C THR A 68 5.79 14.62 10.89
N ASP A 69 7.12 14.71 10.80
CA ASP A 69 7.91 15.72 11.49
C ASP A 69 7.34 17.12 11.20
N ASN A 70 6.92 17.81 12.26
CA ASN A 70 6.53 19.20 12.19
C ASN A 70 7.71 20.02 12.72
N PRO A 71 8.28 20.97 11.95
CA PRO A 71 9.45 21.75 12.36
C PRO A 71 9.20 22.59 13.63
N PHE A 72 7.95 22.79 14.01
CA PHE A 72 7.56 23.45 15.26
C PHE A 72 7.48 22.49 16.47
N LYS A 73 7.80 21.20 16.30
CA LYS A 73 7.79 20.17 17.34
C LYS A 73 9.21 19.71 17.70
N LYS A 74 9.46 19.54 19.00
CA LYS A 74 10.73 19.02 19.54
C LYS A 74 10.84 17.49 19.55
N SER A 75 9.75 16.75 19.30
CA SER A 75 9.78 15.27 19.22
C SER A 75 8.73 14.71 18.26
N LYS A 76 8.99 13.50 17.75
CA LYS A 76 8.02 12.68 17.00
C LYS A 76 6.88 12.30 17.93
N SER A 77 5.65 12.68 17.57
CA SER A 77 4.46 12.20 18.25
C SER A 77 3.92 10.96 17.52
N SER A 78 3.80 9.86 18.25
CA SER A 78 2.98 8.71 17.86
C SER A 78 1.89 8.54 18.90
N PHE A 79 0.73 8.04 18.47
CA PHE A 79 -0.33 7.66 19.39
C PHE A 79 -0.98 6.35 18.95
N ASP A 80 -1.45 5.61 19.94
CA ASP A 80 -2.04 4.30 19.77
C ASP A 80 -3.55 4.41 19.93
N LEU A 81 -4.28 4.01 18.90
CA LEU A 81 -5.68 3.64 19.02
C LEU A 81 -5.70 2.16 19.40
N ILE A 82 -5.69 1.90 20.71
CA ILE A 82 -5.79 0.54 21.23
C ILE A 82 -7.26 0.11 21.14
N TYR A 83 -7.56 -0.83 20.24
CA TYR A 83 -8.84 -1.51 20.21
C TYR A 83 -8.78 -2.65 21.23
N ILE A 84 -9.00 -2.32 22.50
CA ILE A 84 -9.53 -3.35 23.38
C ILE A 84 -10.97 -3.50 22.94
N ILE A 85 -11.31 -4.64 22.33
CA ILE A 85 -12.69 -5.05 22.04
C ILE A 85 -13.41 -5.17 23.40
N ARG A 86 -13.75 -4.03 24.00
CA ARG A 86 -14.65 -3.93 25.13
C ARG A 86 -15.93 -3.31 24.57
N PRO A 87 -17.04 -4.05 24.55
CA PRO A 87 -18.32 -3.59 24.01
C PRO A 87 -18.94 -2.38 24.75
N ASN A 88 -18.24 -1.80 25.74
CA ASN A 88 -18.78 -0.78 26.65
C ASN A 88 -18.12 0.60 26.54
N LEU A 89 -17.31 0.90 25.51
CA LEU A 89 -16.83 2.27 25.30
C LEU A 89 -17.94 3.13 24.69
N ARG A 90 -18.62 3.87 25.56
CA ARG A 90 -19.67 4.84 25.25
C ARG A 90 -19.12 6.02 24.43
N HIS A 91 -19.79 6.31 23.32
CA HIS A 91 -19.95 7.59 22.62
C HIS A 91 -18.79 8.31 21.92
N ASP A 92 -17.53 7.86 22.00
CA ASP A 92 -16.45 8.34 21.11
C ASP A 92 -15.69 7.15 20.55
N SER A 93 -16.15 6.61 19.43
CA SER A 93 -15.55 5.37 18.93
C SER A 93 -14.17 5.67 18.31
N PRO A 94 -13.10 4.95 18.69
CA PRO A 94 -11.84 4.94 17.94
C PRO A 94 -12.05 4.73 16.43
N PHE A 95 -13.18 4.13 16.02
CA PHE A 95 -13.60 4.01 14.63
C PHE A 95 -13.94 5.33 13.95
N ASP A 96 -14.54 6.30 14.63
CA ASP A 96 -14.85 7.62 14.04
C ASP A 96 -13.59 8.41 13.77
N LEU A 97 -12.61 8.30 14.67
CA LEU A 97 -11.28 8.87 14.48
C LEU A 97 -10.57 8.21 13.30
N PHE A 98 -10.54 6.87 13.25
CA PHE A 98 -9.91 6.17 12.14
C PHE A 98 -10.58 6.47 10.79
N LYS A 99 -11.91 6.45 10.74
CA LYS A 99 -12.70 6.82 9.56
C LYS A 99 -12.38 8.23 9.10
N TRP A 100 -12.26 9.17 10.04
CA TRP A 100 -11.87 10.54 9.73
C TRP A 100 -10.45 10.61 9.16
N ILE A 101 -9.49 9.90 9.77
CA ILE A 101 -8.11 9.83 9.28
C ILE A 101 -8.08 9.32 7.84
N CYS A 102 -8.76 8.20 7.55
CA CYS A 102 -8.84 7.65 6.20
C CYS A 102 -9.43 8.64 5.17
N HIS A 103 -10.37 9.49 5.59
CA HIS A 103 -11.06 10.43 4.69
C HIS A 103 -10.37 11.77 4.49
N HIS A 104 -9.55 12.20 5.44
CA HIS A 104 -9.03 13.57 5.47
C HIS A 104 -7.51 13.65 5.48
N ALA A 105 -6.82 12.60 5.95
CA ALA A 105 -5.36 12.64 6.07
C ALA A 105 -4.64 12.29 4.76
N LEU A 106 -3.39 12.71 4.70
CA LEU A 106 -2.40 12.24 3.74
C LEU A 106 -1.47 11.25 4.46
N ILE A 107 -1.41 10.02 4.01
CA ILE A 107 -0.69 8.94 4.69
C ILE A 107 0.45 8.48 3.80
N GLU A 108 1.68 8.62 4.27
CA GLU A 108 2.85 8.19 3.49
C GLU A 108 2.94 6.67 3.42
N ASN A 109 2.82 5.99 4.56
CA ASN A 109 2.88 4.53 4.65
C ASN A 109 1.66 4.00 5.42
N MET A 110 0.96 3.03 4.86
CA MET A 110 -0.09 2.28 5.54
C MET A 110 0.23 0.79 5.52
N GLU A 111 0.29 0.17 6.69
CA GLU A 111 0.46 -1.28 6.83
C GLU A 111 -0.80 -1.86 7.47
N ILE A 112 -1.40 -2.86 6.83
CA ILE A 112 -2.56 -3.60 7.35
C ILE A 112 -2.16 -5.05 7.50
N MET A 113 -2.23 -5.55 8.73
CA MET A 113 -1.77 -6.89 9.09
C MET A 113 -2.71 -7.61 10.06
N GLY A 114 -3.04 -8.86 9.73
CA GLY A 114 -3.81 -9.78 10.56
C GLY A 114 -5.25 -10.01 10.07
N ASP A 115 -6.03 -10.73 10.85
CA ASP A 115 -7.34 -11.27 10.45
C ASP A 115 -8.55 -10.57 11.11
N ARG A 116 -8.43 -10.10 12.36
CA ARG A 116 -9.57 -9.54 13.11
C ARG A 116 -9.85 -8.06 12.82
N VAL A 117 -8.90 -7.16 13.12
CA VAL A 117 -9.13 -5.71 12.93
C VAL A 117 -9.28 -5.34 11.46
N PRO A 118 -8.50 -5.88 10.51
CA PRO A 118 -8.72 -5.57 9.10
C PRO A 118 -10.15 -5.90 8.65
N HIS A 119 -10.66 -7.08 9.01
CA HIS A 119 -12.04 -7.44 8.71
C HIS A 119 -13.07 -6.46 9.32
N LEU A 120 -12.88 -6.09 10.59
CA LEU A 120 -13.75 -5.14 11.28
C LEU A 120 -13.72 -3.76 10.62
N LEU A 121 -12.53 -3.25 10.29
CA LEU A 121 -12.36 -1.97 9.62
C LEU A 121 -12.96 -1.97 8.23
N MET A 122 -12.82 -3.06 7.47
CA MET A 122 -13.51 -3.24 6.20
C MET A 122 -15.02 -3.07 6.38
N ASN A 123 -15.63 -3.75 7.36
CA ASN A 123 -17.06 -3.66 7.61
C ASN A 123 -17.52 -2.26 8.03
N LEU A 124 -16.70 -1.51 8.77
CA LEU A 124 -16.99 -0.14 9.19
C LEU A 124 -16.81 0.88 8.06
N LEU A 125 -15.90 0.60 7.14
CA LEU A 125 -15.56 1.48 6.01
C LEU A 125 -16.28 1.09 4.72
N LYS A 126 -17.08 0.02 4.71
CA LYS A 126 -17.76 -0.45 3.48
C LYS A 126 -18.67 0.61 2.87
N GLU A 127 -19.38 1.34 3.72
CA GLU A 127 -20.36 2.37 3.34
C GLU A 127 -19.70 3.69 2.93
N THR A 128 -18.38 3.84 3.10
CA THR A 128 -17.72 5.08 2.75
C THR A 128 -17.47 5.14 1.24
N THR A 129 -17.86 6.23 0.58
CA THR A 129 -17.61 6.43 -0.85
C THR A 129 -16.28 7.13 -1.13
N ARG A 130 -15.65 7.69 -0.09
CA ARG A 130 -14.39 8.42 -0.21
C ARG A 130 -13.20 7.49 -0.36
N GLN A 131 -12.28 7.89 -1.24
CA GLN A 131 -10.99 7.26 -1.39
C GLN A 131 -9.99 7.76 -0.33
N PHE A 132 -9.03 6.91 -0.01
CA PHE A 132 -7.96 7.15 0.96
C PHE A 132 -6.71 7.63 0.24
N SER A 133 -6.09 8.69 0.77
CA SER A 133 -4.88 9.27 0.19
C SER A 133 -3.66 8.63 0.85
N VAL A 134 -3.20 7.52 0.27
CA VAL A 134 -2.09 6.70 0.76
C VAL A 134 -1.04 6.55 -0.33
N ASN A 135 0.23 6.83 -0.04
CA ASN A 135 1.31 6.70 -1.03
C ASN A 135 1.82 5.25 -1.10
N ASN A 136 2.05 4.60 0.04
CA ASN A 136 2.58 3.24 0.11
C ASN A 136 1.65 2.35 0.94
N LEU A 137 1.11 1.29 0.34
CA LEU A 137 0.25 0.31 1.02
C LEU A 137 0.95 -1.03 1.15
N LYS A 138 0.95 -1.60 2.36
CA LYS A 138 1.39 -2.96 2.65
C LYS A 138 0.26 -3.76 3.29
N LEU A 139 -0.03 -4.94 2.74
CA LEU A 139 -1.10 -5.84 3.17
C LEU A 139 -0.50 -7.21 3.49
N ASN A 140 -0.54 -7.63 4.76
CA ASN A 140 -0.02 -8.93 5.21
C ASN A 140 -1.11 -9.71 5.95
N ASP A 141 -1.15 -11.02 5.78
CA ASP A 141 -2.09 -11.91 6.49
C ASP A 141 -3.58 -11.51 6.40
N VAL A 142 -3.96 -10.81 5.34
CA VAL A 142 -5.35 -10.44 5.01
C VAL A 142 -5.91 -11.38 3.94
N ASN A 143 -7.22 -11.59 3.93
CA ASN A 143 -7.86 -12.45 2.94
C ASN A 143 -8.09 -11.73 1.59
N GLY A 144 -8.43 -12.49 0.55
CA GLY A 144 -8.61 -11.94 -0.80
C GLY A 144 -9.72 -10.88 -0.91
N ALA A 145 -10.79 -10.97 -0.10
CA ALA A 145 -11.86 -9.97 -0.11
C ALA A 145 -11.38 -8.64 0.49
N GLU A 146 -10.60 -8.71 1.58
CA GLU A 146 -9.99 -7.54 2.21
C GLU A 146 -8.96 -6.87 1.30
N ILE A 147 -8.12 -7.64 0.60
CA ILE A 147 -7.16 -7.09 -0.36
C ILE A 147 -7.89 -6.25 -1.43
N ASN A 148 -8.93 -6.83 -2.04
CA ASN A 148 -9.74 -6.14 -3.04
C ASN A 148 -10.39 -4.87 -2.45
N PHE A 149 -10.97 -4.99 -1.25
CA PHE A 149 -11.59 -3.88 -0.56
C PHE A 149 -10.61 -2.73 -0.35
N TYR A 150 -9.48 -2.96 0.31
CA TYR A 150 -8.55 -1.90 0.65
C TYR A 150 -7.96 -1.23 -0.59
N LEU A 151 -7.58 -2.01 -1.60
CA LEU A 151 -7.08 -1.45 -2.86
C LEU A 151 -8.12 -0.60 -3.59
N SER A 152 -9.39 -1.03 -3.57
CA SER A 152 -10.49 -0.25 -4.17
C SER A 152 -10.76 1.08 -3.47
N LYS A 153 -10.37 1.19 -2.18
CA LYS A 153 -10.48 2.44 -1.42
C LYS A 153 -9.32 3.40 -1.66
N MET A 154 -8.21 2.99 -2.27
CA MET A 154 -7.08 3.89 -2.48
C MET A 154 -7.34 4.87 -3.63
N ASP A 155 -6.87 6.10 -3.47
CA ASP A 155 -6.90 7.10 -4.54
C ASP A 155 -5.81 6.86 -5.60
N SER A 156 -5.73 7.77 -6.57
CA SER A 156 -4.77 7.67 -7.68
C SER A 156 -3.32 8.00 -7.30
N LYS A 157 -3.04 8.39 -6.05
CA LYS A 157 -1.68 8.71 -5.59
C LYS A 157 -0.93 7.50 -5.04
N LEU A 158 -1.60 6.36 -4.92
CA LEU A 158 -0.96 5.12 -4.52
C LEU A 158 0.22 4.79 -5.46
N GLU A 159 1.43 4.88 -4.92
CA GLU A 159 2.66 4.64 -5.66
C GLU A 159 3.13 3.19 -5.51
N THR A 160 3.02 2.65 -4.30
CA THR A 160 3.59 1.35 -3.95
C THR A 160 2.54 0.43 -3.33
N ILE A 161 2.45 -0.79 -3.83
CA ILE A 161 1.61 -1.86 -3.28
C ILE A 161 2.50 -3.04 -2.93
N ARG A 162 2.43 -3.51 -1.69
CA ARG A 162 3.07 -4.76 -1.24
C ARG A 162 2.04 -5.68 -0.62
N ILE A 163 1.88 -6.87 -1.17
CA ILE A 163 0.97 -7.91 -0.66
C ILE A 163 1.83 -9.08 -0.17
N GLY A 164 1.98 -9.21 1.15
CA GLY A 164 2.78 -10.25 1.80
C GLY A 164 2.11 -11.62 1.90
N CYS A 165 1.03 -11.85 1.15
CA CYS A 165 0.26 -13.09 1.19
C CYS A 165 -0.10 -13.59 -0.22
N SER A 166 -0.66 -14.80 -0.29
CA SER A 166 -1.06 -15.43 -1.56
C SER A 166 -2.25 -14.70 -2.16
N CYS A 167 -2.07 -14.16 -3.37
CA CYS A 167 -3.12 -13.53 -4.14
C CYS A 167 -3.73 -14.53 -5.12
N ARG A 168 -4.96 -14.95 -4.83
CA ARG A 168 -5.72 -15.89 -5.67
C ARG A 168 -6.57 -15.24 -6.75
N SER A 169 -6.83 -13.94 -6.62
CA SER A 169 -7.78 -13.21 -7.47
C SER A 169 -7.13 -12.01 -8.14
N PHE A 170 -5.95 -12.23 -8.75
CA PHE A 170 -5.22 -11.17 -9.45
C PHE A 170 -6.03 -10.57 -10.61
N ASP A 171 -6.87 -11.39 -11.24
CA ASP A 171 -7.87 -10.99 -12.25
C ASP A 171 -8.83 -9.90 -11.75
N LYS A 172 -9.17 -9.88 -10.46
CA LYS A 172 -9.99 -8.82 -9.88
C LYS A 172 -9.19 -7.57 -9.54
N LEU A 173 -7.93 -7.75 -9.12
CA LEU A 173 -7.06 -6.63 -8.77
C LEU A 173 -6.75 -5.74 -9.96
N ILE A 174 -6.65 -6.35 -11.14
CA ILE A 174 -6.26 -5.64 -12.36
C ILE A 174 -7.35 -4.72 -12.93
N ASP A 175 -8.58 -4.84 -12.45
CA ASP A 175 -9.64 -3.88 -12.77
C ASP A 175 -9.67 -2.69 -11.80
N ILE A 176 -8.87 -2.74 -10.73
CA ILE A 176 -8.73 -1.62 -9.79
C ILE A 176 -7.75 -0.59 -10.38
N ARG A 177 -8.25 0.61 -10.66
CA ARG A 177 -7.47 1.70 -11.27
C ARG A 177 -6.22 2.07 -10.48
N SER A 178 -6.29 2.10 -9.14
CA SER A 178 -5.13 2.40 -8.27
C SER A 178 -4.05 1.33 -8.37
N VAL A 179 -4.41 0.08 -8.63
CA VAL A 179 -3.46 -1.03 -8.82
C VAL A 179 -2.70 -0.87 -10.13
N VAL A 180 -3.40 -0.77 -11.26
CA VAL A 180 -2.75 -0.69 -12.59
C VAL A 180 -1.86 0.55 -12.72
N ASN A 181 -2.21 1.62 -12.01
CA ASN A 181 -1.47 2.88 -11.99
C ASN A 181 -0.44 3.00 -10.87
N ALA A 182 -0.27 2.01 -10.01
CA ALA A 182 0.81 2.02 -9.02
C ALA A 182 2.17 1.95 -9.74
N ARG A 183 3.18 2.63 -9.19
CA ARG A 183 4.54 2.59 -9.72
C ARG A 183 5.19 1.24 -9.47
N TYR A 184 4.96 0.69 -8.29
CA TYR A 184 5.58 -0.56 -7.88
C TYR A 184 4.53 -1.46 -7.24
N ILE A 185 4.40 -2.68 -7.75
CA ILE A 185 3.48 -3.69 -7.26
C ILE A 185 4.30 -4.94 -6.93
N GLN A 186 4.25 -5.37 -5.68
CA GLN A 186 4.91 -6.58 -5.23
C GLN A 186 3.89 -7.49 -4.57
N ILE A 187 3.82 -8.73 -5.04
CA ILE A 187 2.95 -9.76 -4.47
C ILE A 187 3.82 -10.96 -4.12
N ALA A 188 3.91 -11.28 -2.83
CA ALA A 188 4.73 -12.37 -2.33
C ALA A 188 4.46 -13.70 -3.04
N GLU A 189 3.19 -13.93 -3.41
CA GLU A 189 2.77 -15.14 -4.08
C GLU A 189 1.53 -14.89 -4.96
N SER A 190 1.61 -15.20 -6.25
CA SER A 190 0.47 -15.24 -7.16
C SER A 190 0.16 -16.68 -7.56
N THR A 191 -1.11 -17.09 -7.46
CA THR A 191 -1.53 -18.40 -7.99
C THR A 191 -1.85 -18.35 -9.48
N SER A 192 -1.91 -17.16 -10.08
CA SER A 192 -2.20 -16.98 -11.49
C SER A 192 -0.92 -17.00 -12.31
N ARG A 193 -0.78 -18.00 -13.19
CA ARG A 193 0.27 -18.05 -14.22
C ARG A 193 0.13 -16.97 -15.30
N SER A 194 -1.03 -16.30 -15.34
CA SER A 194 -1.33 -15.26 -16.32
C SER A 194 -1.23 -13.84 -15.74
N CYS A 195 -0.77 -13.67 -14.49
CA CYS A 195 -0.69 -12.34 -13.87
C CYS A 195 0.16 -11.34 -14.69
N ALA A 196 1.33 -11.76 -15.19
CA ALA A 196 2.15 -10.94 -16.07
C ALA A 196 1.48 -10.64 -17.42
N ILE A 197 0.77 -11.61 -17.99
CA ILE A 197 0.04 -11.42 -19.26
C ILE A 197 -1.05 -10.37 -19.10
N LEU A 198 -1.90 -10.54 -18.08
CA LEU A 198 -3.01 -9.63 -17.81
C LEU A 198 -2.48 -8.21 -17.55
N LEU A 199 -1.44 -8.07 -16.74
CA LEU A 199 -0.85 -6.77 -16.42
C LEU A 199 -0.16 -6.11 -17.61
N ALA A 200 0.59 -6.87 -18.41
CA ALA A 200 1.20 -6.35 -19.62
C ALA A 200 0.14 -5.84 -20.60
N GLN A 201 -0.96 -6.58 -20.79
CA GLN A 201 -2.05 -6.15 -21.66
C GLN A 201 -2.67 -4.84 -21.16
N LYS A 202 -3.02 -4.72 -19.87
CA LYS A 202 -3.52 -3.44 -19.33
C LYS A 202 -2.52 -2.30 -19.46
N TRP A 203 -1.22 -2.57 -19.35
CA TRP A 203 -0.19 -1.55 -19.52
C TRP A 203 -0.02 -1.10 -20.97
N ILE A 204 -0.21 -2.00 -21.94
CA ILE A 204 -0.31 -1.67 -23.36
C ILE A 204 -1.55 -0.81 -23.61
N ASP A 205 -2.72 -1.28 -23.17
CA ASP A 205 -4.01 -0.62 -23.41
C ASP A 205 -4.06 0.82 -22.86
N ASN A 206 -3.39 1.05 -21.72
CA ASN A 206 -3.41 2.35 -21.03
C ASN A 206 -2.18 3.23 -21.33
N ASP A 207 -1.30 2.84 -22.27
CA ASP A 207 -0.01 3.50 -22.51
C ASP A 207 0.75 3.81 -21.20
N ALA A 208 0.95 2.77 -20.38
CA ALA A 208 1.52 2.92 -19.04
C ALA A 208 2.84 3.73 -19.05
N LYS A 209 3.07 4.47 -17.97
CA LYS A 209 4.30 5.25 -17.80
C LYS A 209 5.52 4.32 -17.73
N VAL A 210 6.68 4.83 -18.11
CA VAL A 210 7.96 4.17 -17.86
C VAL A 210 8.18 4.08 -16.33
N ASP A 211 9.01 3.13 -15.90
CA ASP A 211 9.36 2.85 -14.49
C ASP A 211 8.24 2.22 -13.66
N ARG A 212 7.22 1.65 -14.33
CA ARG A 212 6.26 0.75 -13.70
C ARG A 212 6.90 -0.62 -13.52
N VAL A 213 6.76 -1.19 -12.33
CA VAL A 213 7.36 -2.48 -11.98
C VAL A 213 6.34 -3.34 -11.26
N PHE A 214 6.30 -4.61 -11.65
CA PHE A 214 5.53 -5.66 -10.99
C PHE A 214 6.43 -6.85 -10.71
N GLU A 215 6.40 -7.32 -9.47
CA GLU A 215 7.23 -8.42 -9.00
C GLU A 215 6.39 -9.44 -8.23
N THR A 216 6.55 -10.72 -8.57
CA THR A 216 5.86 -11.79 -7.86
C THR A 216 6.56 -13.14 -7.99
N MET A 217 6.19 -14.06 -7.10
CA MET A 217 6.48 -15.47 -7.25
C MET A 217 5.23 -16.24 -7.67
N VAL A 218 5.34 -17.10 -8.68
CA VAL A 218 4.25 -17.93 -9.20
C VAL A 218 4.47 -19.40 -8.81
N TYR A 219 3.43 -20.09 -8.34
CA TYR A 219 3.53 -21.46 -7.79
C TYR A 219 3.68 -22.61 -8.82
N LYS A 220 3.83 -22.29 -10.10
CA LYS A 220 3.97 -23.28 -11.17
C LYS A 220 4.85 -22.72 -12.27
N LYS A 221 5.77 -23.55 -12.75
CA LYS A 221 6.55 -23.27 -13.96
C LYS A 221 5.64 -23.03 -15.17
N GLY A 222 6.16 -22.31 -16.16
CA GLY A 222 5.46 -22.02 -17.40
C GLY A 222 4.87 -20.61 -17.48
N ALA A 223 5.06 -19.73 -16.48
CA ALA A 223 4.53 -18.37 -16.56
C ALA A 223 5.29 -17.56 -17.62
N PHE A 224 6.61 -17.75 -17.69
CA PHE A 224 7.47 -17.10 -18.69
C PHE A 224 7.16 -17.59 -20.11
N GLU A 225 7.08 -18.91 -20.32
CA GLU A 225 6.79 -19.50 -21.63
C GLU A 225 5.41 -19.07 -22.15
N ARG A 226 4.39 -19.08 -21.28
CA ARG A 226 3.05 -18.60 -21.65
C ARG A 226 3.03 -17.12 -22.02
N PHE A 227 3.83 -16.30 -21.34
CA PHE A 227 3.95 -14.89 -21.70
C PHE A 227 4.56 -14.72 -23.09
N VAL A 228 5.59 -15.50 -23.40
CA VAL A 228 6.23 -15.51 -24.72
C VAL A 228 5.23 -15.95 -25.80
N GLU A 229 4.49 -17.03 -25.56
CA GLU A 229 3.47 -17.55 -26.49
C GLU A 229 2.42 -16.48 -26.81
N GLU A 230 1.83 -15.86 -25.77
CA GLU A 230 0.78 -14.84 -25.91
C GLU A 230 1.25 -13.64 -26.73
N PHE A 231 2.48 -13.16 -26.47
CA PHE A 231 3.00 -11.94 -27.10
C PHE A 231 3.94 -12.19 -28.28
N THR A 232 3.89 -13.38 -28.90
CA THR A 232 4.81 -13.78 -29.99
C THR A 232 4.94 -12.71 -31.09
N SER A 233 3.84 -12.09 -31.52
CA SER A 233 3.81 -11.05 -32.57
C SER A 233 4.36 -9.67 -32.14
N ARG A 234 4.66 -9.51 -30.85
CA ARG A 234 5.18 -8.27 -30.24
C ARG A 234 6.60 -8.43 -29.72
N ILE A 235 7.20 -9.61 -29.73
CA ILE A 235 8.57 -9.82 -29.23
C ILE A 235 9.57 -9.02 -30.08
N VAL A 236 10.43 -8.25 -29.40
CA VAL A 236 11.57 -7.55 -30.00
C VAL A 236 12.91 -8.15 -29.59
N TYR A 237 12.95 -8.81 -28.42
CA TYR A 237 14.14 -9.46 -27.89
C TYR A 237 13.73 -10.60 -26.96
N LYS A 238 14.47 -11.71 -26.99
CA LYS A 238 14.21 -12.88 -26.15
C LYS A 238 15.52 -13.63 -25.84
N THR A 239 15.71 -13.97 -24.58
CA THR A 239 16.68 -14.96 -24.09
C THR A 239 15.95 -16.05 -23.29
N ALA A 240 16.70 -16.94 -22.65
CA ALA A 240 16.15 -17.92 -21.73
C ALA A 240 15.53 -17.28 -20.46
N LYS A 241 15.92 -16.05 -20.12
CA LYS A 241 15.51 -15.39 -18.86
C LYS A 241 14.85 -14.03 -19.06
N ASN A 242 14.93 -13.47 -20.27
CA ASN A 242 14.40 -12.15 -20.57
C ASN A 242 13.54 -12.20 -21.82
N VAL A 243 12.41 -11.50 -21.82
CA VAL A 243 11.67 -11.20 -23.04
C VAL A 243 11.23 -9.75 -23.02
N LYS A 244 11.45 -9.06 -24.13
CA LYS A 244 11.04 -7.67 -24.35
C LYS A 244 10.00 -7.66 -25.46
N ILE A 245 8.88 -7.00 -25.22
CA ILE A 245 7.78 -6.86 -26.18
C ILE A 245 7.54 -5.39 -26.50
N ARG A 246 7.18 -5.09 -27.75
CA ARG A 246 6.76 -3.74 -28.16
C ARG A 246 5.37 -3.41 -27.63
N THR A 247 5.19 -2.18 -27.20
CA THR A 247 3.85 -1.61 -26.96
C THR A 247 3.33 -0.94 -28.23
N ASP A 248 2.13 -0.38 -28.18
CA ASP A 248 1.62 0.45 -29.29
C ASP A 248 2.32 1.83 -29.32
N ASN A 249 2.99 2.22 -28.23
CA ASN A 249 3.87 3.37 -28.18
C ASN A 249 5.31 2.95 -28.54
N PRO A 250 5.86 3.40 -29.68
CA PRO A 250 7.18 2.94 -30.15
C PRO A 250 8.33 3.38 -29.23
N LYS A 251 8.11 4.31 -28.30
CA LYS A 251 9.11 4.76 -27.32
C LYS A 251 9.17 3.88 -26.06
N LYS A 252 8.25 2.93 -25.90
CA LYS A 252 8.11 2.12 -24.70
C LYS A 252 8.02 0.64 -25.04
N HIS A 253 8.73 -0.17 -24.28
CA HIS A 253 8.65 -1.63 -24.31
C HIS A 253 8.23 -2.15 -22.94
N ILE A 254 7.73 -3.39 -22.91
CA ILE A 254 7.52 -4.13 -21.66
C ILE A 254 8.57 -5.25 -21.61
N LYS A 255 9.28 -5.35 -20.48
CA LYS A 255 10.29 -6.38 -20.23
C LYS A 255 9.79 -7.32 -19.15
N LEU A 256 9.86 -8.62 -19.40
CA LEU A 256 9.68 -9.68 -18.41
C LEU A 256 11.03 -10.34 -18.14
N GLU A 257 11.41 -10.41 -16.87
CA GLU A 257 12.64 -11.01 -16.36
C GLU A 257 12.28 -12.22 -15.48
N LEU A 258 12.96 -13.34 -15.69
CA LEU A 258 12.85 -14.56 -14.89
C LEU A 258 13.98 -14.57 -13.85
N GLY A 259 13.62 -14.63 -12.57
CA GLY A 259 14.56 -14.69 -11.45
C GLY A 259 15.20 -16.07 -11.30
N ILE A 260 16.49 -16.09 -10.99
CA ILE A 260 17.29 -17.30 -10.78
C ILE A 260 17.47 -17.51 -9.27
N LYS A 261 17.14 -18.70 -8.78
CA LYS A 261 17.48 -19.10 -7.42
C LYS A 261 18.87 -19.70 -7.38
N SER A 262 19.70 -19.27 -6.43
CA SER A 262 20.96 -19.94 -6.13
C SER A 262 20.71 -21.32 -5.49
N ASP A 263 21.54 -22.31 -5.81
CA ASP A 263 21.38 -23.72 -5.38
C ASP A 263 21.50 -23.95 -3.86
N HIS A 264 21.80 -22.91 -3.07
CA HIS A 264 22.01 -23.02 -1.63
C HIS A 264 20.73 -23.12 -0.79
N TRP A 265 19.55 -23.00 -1.40
CA TRP A 265 18.27 -22.96 -0.68
C TRP A 265 17.56 -24.33 -0.60
N LYS A 266 17.81 -25.09 0.47
CA LYS A 266 17.25 -26.45 0.73
C LYS A 266 15.79 -26.47 1.22
N CYS A 267 14.86 -25.76 0.59
CA CYS A 267 13.42 -25.98 0.84
C CYS A 267 12.82 -26.97 -0.16
N ARG A 268 12.68 -28.24 0.24
CA ARG A 268 12.14 -29.37 -0.57
C ARG A 268 10.75 -29.15 -1.21
N ARG A 269 10.01 -28.06 -0.90
CA ARG A 269 8.67 -27.75 -1.46
C ARG A 269 8.69 -26.80 -2.67
N LYS A 270 9.84 -26.30 -3.12
CA LYS A 270 9.94 -25.13 -4.02
C LYS A 270 10.41 -25.38 -5.47
N GLN A 271 10.55 -26.63 -5.93
CA GLN A 271 11.09 -26.94 -7.28
C GLN A 271 10.23 -26.46 -8.48
N ASN A 272 9.01 -25.97 -8.23
CA ASN A 272 8.05 -25.54 -9.26
C ASN A 272 7.74 -24.04 -9.22
N GLN A 273 8.56 -23.23 -8.55
CA GLN A 273 8.33 -21.79 -8.42
C GLN A 273 9.10 -20.98 -9.46
N GLU A 274 8.47 -19.93 -9.99
CA GLU A 274 9.11 -18.94 -10.85
C GLU A 274 9.01 -17.56 -10.21
N PHE A 275 10.12 -16.83 -10.20
CA PHE A 275 10.15 -15.44 -9.81
C PHE A 275 10.10 -14.62 -11.08
N ILE A 276 9.14 -13.70 -11.17
CA ILE A 276 8.98 -12.89 -12.36
C ILE A 276 8.98 -11.42 -12.00
N ARG A 277 9.60 -10.63 -12.87
CA ARG A 277 9.61 -9.18 -12.81
C ARG A 277 9.20 -8.62 -14.15
N LEU A 278 8.08 -7.92 -14.16
CA LEU A 278 7.56 -7.22 -15.33
C LEU A 278 7.82 -5.72 -15.16
N SER A 279 8.35 -5.06 -16.18
CA SER A 279 8.63 -3.63 -16.13
C SER A 279 8.31 -2.91 -17.43
N VAL A 280 7.87 -1.66 -17.33
CA VAL A 280 7.73 -0.76 -18.48
C VAL A 280 9.02 0.04 -18.61
N VAL A 281 9.72 -0.16 -19.73
CA VAL A 281 11.04 0.42 -20.00
C VAL A 281 11.00 1.28 -21.25
N ARG A 282 12.00 2.15 -21.42
CA ARG A 282 12.15 2.86 -22.69
C ARG A 282 12.58 1.88 -23.78
N ALA A 283 12.14 2.12 -25.01
CA ALA A 283 12.49 1.28 -26.16
C ALA A 283 14.01 1.24 -26.41
N ASP A 284 14.68 2.39 -26.23
CA ASP A 284 16.12 2.62 -26.39
C ASP A 284 16.97 2.17 -25.19
N GLN A 285 16.34 1.71 -24.10
CA GLN A 285 17.08 1.26 -22.92
C GLN A 285 17.84 -0.04 -23.25
N GLU A 286 19.17 0.02 -23.14
CA GLU A 286 20.06 -1.14 -23.27
C GLU A 286 19.76 -2.17 -22.18
N ASP A 287 19.73 -3.42 -22.58
CA ASP A 287 19.64 -4.54 -21.65
C ASP A 287 21.03 -4.79 -21.07
N LYS A 288 21.17 -4.63 -19.74
CA LYS A 288 22.41 -4.97 -19.05
C LYS A 288 22.68 -6.48 -19.22
N PRO A 289 23.96 -6.89 -19.34
CA PRO A 289 24.31 -8.30 -19.43
C PRO A 289 23.77 -9.06 -18.21
N GLU A 290 23.38 -10.32 -18.45
CA GLU A 290 22.80 -11.20 -17.45
C GLU A 290 23.76 -11.35 -16.26
N ASP A 291 23.43 -10.78 -15.09
CA ASP A 291 24.16 -11.10 -13.86
C ASP A 291 23.62 -12.44 -13.35
N GLU A 292 24.50 -13.45 -13.29
CA GLU A 292 24.17 -14.78 -12.76
C GLU A 292 23.89 -14.77 -11.25
N ARG A 293 24.15 -13.65 -10.57
CA ARG A 293 23.83 -13.47 -9.16
C ARG A 293 22.34 -13.32 -8.92
N GLU A 294 21.94 -13.78 -7.74
CA GLU A 294 20.59 -13.63 -7.23
C GLU A 294 20.19 -12.15 -7.20
N GLN A 295 19.03 -11.85 -7.78
CA GLN A 295 18.60 -10.48 -7.95
C GLN A 295 18.09 -9.91 -6.62
N PRO A 296 18.43 -8.66 -6.24
CA PRO A 296 18.10 -8.10 -4.92
C PRO A 296 16.60 -8.08 -4.57
N TRP A 297 15.73 -8.07 -5.57
CA TRP A 297 14.26 -8.10 -5.39
C TRP A 297 13.72 -9.48 -4.99
N MET A 298 14.48 -10.55 -5.23
CA MET A 298 14.06 -11.91 -4.88
C MET A 298 14.07 -12.15 -3.36
N PRO A 299 15.15 -11.82 -2.61
CA PRO A 299 15.14 -11.91 -1.15
C PRO A 299 13.99 -11.15 -0.47
N GLU A 300 13.57 -10.01 -1.01
CA GLU A 300 12.44 -9.24 -0.46
C GLU A 300 11.10 -9.98 -0.60
N LEU A 301 10.85 -10.61 -1.76
CA LEU A 301 9.68 -11.47 -1.97
C LEU A 301 9.70 -12.68 -1.03
N GLU A 302 10.89 -13.18 -0.70
CA GLU A 302 11.06 -14.31 0.20
C GLU A 302 10.88 -13.93 1.68
N ASP A 303 11.37 -12.77 2.12
CA ASP A 303 11.14 -12.27 3.48
C ASP A 303 9.63 -12.10 3.75
N LEU A 304 8.88 -11.59 2.76
CA LEU A 304 7.42 -11.51 2.86
C LEU A 304 6.77 -12.89 3.08
N GLN A 305 7.26 -13.95 2.44
CA GLN A 305 6.77 -15.32 2.67
C GLN A 305 7.22 -15.88 4.02
N PHE A 306 8.46 -15.64 4.42
CA PHE A 306 9.01 -16.19 5.66
C PHE A 306 8.29 -15.63 6.89
N ARG A 307 7.96 -14.34 6.89
CA ARG A 307 7.16 -13.72 7.95
C ARG A 307 5.79 -14.37 8.10
N ARG A 308 5.11 -14.73 6.99
CA ARG A 308 3.84 -15.49 7.02
C ARG A 308 4.01 -16.85 7.71
N ASP A 309 5.06 -17.58 7.38
CA ASP A 309 5.30 -18.93 7.90
C ASP A 309 5.68 -18.94 9.39
N LEU A 310 6.28 -17.85 9.89
CA LEU A 310 6.53 -17.66 11.33
C LEU A 310 5.26 -17.33 12.11
N ILE A 311 4.39 -16.48 11.54
CA ILE A 311 3.13 -16.06 12.20
C ILE A 311 2.14 -17.23 12.26
N THR A 312 2.02 -18.02 11.19
CA THR A 312 1.12 -19.18 11.12
C THR A 312 1.55 -20.36 12.02
N LYS A 313 2.79 -20.37 12.51
CA LYS A 313 3.33 -21.37 13.44
C LYS A 313 3.41 -20.90 14.90
N SER A 314 3.02 -19.66 15.19
CA SER A 314 2.96 -19.19 16.58
C SER A 314 1.87 -19.96 17.33
N PRO A 315 2.18 -20.60 18.47
CA PRO A 315 1.22 -21.41 19.24
C PRO A 315 0.14 -20.58 19.97
N PHE A 316 0.15 -19.25 19.79
CA PHE A 316 -0.87 -18.35 20.32
C PHE A 316 -1.90 -18.02 19.23
N ARG A 317 -2.80 -18.96 18.95
CA ARG A 317 -4.05 -18.71 18.23
C ARG A 317 -5.25 -19.07 19.10
#